data_AF-A0A7C3MF34-F1
#
_entry.id   AF-A0A7C3MF34-F1
#
_cell.length_a   1.000
_cell.length_b   1.000
_cell.length_c   1.000
_cell.angle_alpha   90.00
_cell.angle_beta   90.00
_cell.angle_gamma   90.00
#
_symmetry.space_group_name_H-M   'P 1'
#
loop_
_entity.id
_entity.type
_entity.pdbx_description
1 polymer ?
#
loop_
_entity_poly.entity_id
_entity_poly.type
_entity_poly.pdbx_seq_one_letter_code
_entity_poly.pdbx_strand_id
1 'polypeptide(L)'
;MPDHVHFIIQPGIKGQDEQGNPVFWSLAEILHSIKSFSANEINKAEGKTGQVWQDERYDRYVRSDRDLEEKFNYICRNPWAAGLVGENEPWPWLWTEDIEAVRPYVPPAHLPYRMAAGQVARHDRLVACSTQSISGEFAFKLYDTYGFPLDLTQLMARERGLTVDVDGFNRFMEEQRARARAAQKKTVIELSQIETATPTKFVGYDTLETTATVLEVVSFKNKTAVILDVSPCYAEMGGQVGDTGELEHGSQIWPITDTQRVGETWLHFIDVEAGASEAESVSSAEPNTTPAAVLPNAGTVVTVSVDRARREAVQRHHTVTHLLHWALLEVVSRNIAQKGSLVAPDKLTFDFNSPPLTSQQLADVERLVNERIVEDAPVSWTEVPYADVKGRPDIRQIFGEKYGQIVRVVQIGGRPGALDGYSMELCGGTHCRATGQIGLFRILNESAIAAGVRRIEAVAGLEAYRRAQAELALIRTVAEKVNSPPTELERKVENIIEQLKSLEKQLKTLKQQQAAETAKRLATRAVTINTVPAIIERVDADADTLQCIVNELKGKVRGVIVLGGVANGAVALVASVSPEFTSKIHAGKIIQQLASIVGGKGGGKPDNARGGGRDTSKLDAALARAKALF
;
A
#
# COMPACT_ATOMS: atom_id res chain seq x y z
N MET A 1 -3.56 21.42 -14.82
CA MET A 1 -4.42 21.78 -13.68
C MET A 1 -4.31 20.66 -12.67
N PRO A 2 -4.28 20.94 -11.36
CA PRO A 2 -4.40 19.88 -10.37
C PRO A 2 -5.71 19.13 -10.65
N ASP A 3 -5.62 17.81 -10.77
CA ASP A 3 -6.75 16.89 -11.01
C ASP A 3 -7.37 16.39 -9.70
N HIS A 4 -6.85 16.83 -8.56
CA HIS A 4 -7.35 16.53 -7.22
C HIS A 4 -6.97 17.64 -6.21
N VAL A 5 -7.69 17.71 -5.09
CA VAL A 5 -7.43 18.65 -3.99
C VAL A 5 -7.37 17.86 -2.69
N HIS A 6 -6.44 18.20 -1.80
CA HIS A 6 -6.32 17.58 -0.47
C HIS A 6 -6.85 18.53 0.60
N PHE A 7 -7.56 17.99 1.59
CA PHE A 7 -8.07 18.74 2.73
C PHE A 7 -7.82 17.97 4.03
N ILE A 8 -7.41 18.68 5.08
CA ILE A 8 -7.46 18.20 6.46
C ILE A 8 -8.45 19.10 7.17
N ILE A 9 -9.45 18.48 7.81
CA ILE A 9 -10.56 19.18 8.44
C ILE A 9 -10.88 18.52 9.78
N GLN A 10 -11.17 19.35 10.78
CA GLN A 10 -11.73 18.90 12.05
C GLN A 10 -13.26 19.09 11.99
N PRO A 11 -14.07 18.04 12.23
CA PRO A 11 -15.52 18.17 12.20
C PRO A 11 -15.99 19.07 13.36
N GLY A 12 -16.82 20.07 13.05
CA GLY A 12 -17.44 20.93 14.06
C GLY A 12 -18.63 20.26 14.75
N ILE A 13 -19.05 20.84 15.88
CA ILE A 13 -20.27 20.42 16.60
C ILE A 13 -21.50 20.90 15.83
N LYS A 14 -22.37 19.97 15.43
CA LYS A 14 -23.65 20.18 14.75
C LYS A 14 -24.77 20.51 15.73
N GLY A 15 -24.71 19.95 16.94
CA GLY A 15 -25.70 20.16 17.99
C GLY A 15 -25.38 19.34 19.22
N GLN A 16 -26.34 19.17 20.11
CA GLN A 16 -26.26 18.25 21.25
C GLN A 16 -27.35 17.20 21.15
N ASP A 17 -27.06 15.98 21.60
CA ASP A 17 -28.08 14.93 21.73
C ASP A 17 -28.96 15.16 22.97
N GLU A 18 -29.95 14.30 23.18
CA GLU A 18 -30.89 14.37 24.31
C GLU A 18 -30.20 14.24 25.69
N GLN A 19 -28.93 13.82 25.71
CA GLN A 19 -28.10 13.64 26.90
C GLN A 19 -27.08 14.79 27.07
N GLY A 20 -27.10 15.79 26.19
CA GLY A 20 -26.21 16.94 26.21
C GLY A 20 -24.83 16.71 25.58
N ASN A 21 -24.58 15.54 24.97
CA ASN A 21 -23.30 15.26 24.33
C ASN A 21 -23.21 15.96 22.96
N PRO A 22 -22.02 16.45 22.57
CA PRO A 22 -21.85 17.08 21.27
C PRO A 22 -22.01 16.06 20.13
N VAL A 23 -22.93 16.35 19.22
CA VAL A 23 -23.10 15.64 17.94
C VAL A 23 -22.29 16.39 16.90
N PHE A 24 -21.32 15.73 16.28
CA PHE A 24 -20.46 16.32 15.25
C PHE A 24 -21.07 16.17 13.85
N TRP A 25 -20.67 17.05 12.93
CA TRP A 25 -20.97 16.88 11.51
C TRP A 25 -20.34 15.58 10.99
N SER A 26 -21.12 14.74 10.30
CA SER A 26 -20.58 13.51 9.74
C SER A 26 -19.73 13.80 8.50
N LEU A 27 -18.76 12.93 8.22
CA LEU A 27 -17.92 13.01 7.02
C LEU A 27 -18.75 13.08 5.73
N ALA A 28 -19.85 12.32 5.65
CA ALA A 28 -20.72 12.33 4.48
C ALA A 28 -21.40 13.69 4.26
N GLU A 29 -21.86 14.35 5.32
CA GLU A 29 -22.47 15.68 5.25
C GLU A 29 -21.45 16.75 4.86
N ILE A 30 -20.25 16.69 5.45
CA ILE A 30 -19.17 17.64 5.14
C ILE A 30 -18.75 17.52 3.67
N LEU A 31 -18.51 16.30 3.19
CA LEU A 31 -18.14 16.06 1.79
C LEU A 31 -19.25 16.43 0.82
N HIS A 32 -20.52 16.17 1.17
CA HIS A 32 -21.65 16.58 0.35
C HIS A 32 -21.69 18.10 0.17
N SER A 33 -21.49 18.86 1.25
CA SER A 33 -21.46 20.33 1.23
C SER A 33 -20.32 20.85 0.34
N ILE A 34 -19.09 20.40 0.59
CA ILE A 34 -17.89 20.83 -0.17
C ILE A 34 -18.04 20.50 -1.65
N LYS A 35 -18.41 19.25 -1.98
CA LYS A 35 -18.51 18.81 -3.38
C LYS A 35 -19.63 19.53 -4.13
N SER A 36 -20.78 19.77 -3.48
CA SER A 36 -21.90 20.46 -4.11
C SER A 36 -21.59 21.93 -4.39
N PHE A 37 -21.04 22.64 -3.40
CA PHE A 37 -20.68 24.05 -3.57
C PHE A 37 -19.60 24.25 -4.64
N SER A 38 -18.50 23.50 -4.55
CA SER A 38 -17.40 23.60 -5.51
C SER A 38 -17.81 23.17 -6.92
N ALA A 39 -18.64 22.13 -7.08
CA ALA A 39 -19.13 21.73 -8.39
C ALA A 39 -19.97 22.85 -9.04
N ASN A 40 -20.81 23.55 -8.27
CA ASN A 40 -21.61 24.66 -8.77
C ASN A 40 -20.73 25.84 -9.19
N GLU A 41 -19.77 26.24 -8.36
CA GLU A 41 -18.88 27.38 -8.68
C GLU A 41 -17.94 27.07 -9.85
N ILE A 42 -17.38 25.85 -9.92
CA ILE A 42 -16.53 25.43 -11.05
C ILE A 42 -17.34 25.41 -12.34
N ASN A 43 -18.53 24.79 -12.33
CA ASN A 43 -19.41 24.75 -13.51
C ASN A 43 -19.81 26.16 -13.96
N LYS A 44 -20.13 27.06 -13.01
CA LYS A 44 -20.45 28.47 -13.29
C LYS A 44 -19.27 29.22 -13.89
N ALA A 45 -18.06 29.06 -13.33
CA ALA A 45 -16.86 29.71 -13.83
C ALA A 45 -16.41 29.17 -15.20
N GLU A 46 -16.61 27.88 -15.47
CA GLU A 46 -16.25 27.24 -16.73
C GLU A 46 -17.36 27.32 -17.81
N GLY A 47 -18.55 27.82 -17.47
CA GLY A 47 -19.71 27.84 -18.36
C GLY A 47 -20.20 26.43 -18.75
N LYS A 48 -20.01 25.45 -17.87
CA LYS A 48 -20.36 24.03 -18.07
C LYS A 48 -21.47 23.61 -17.10
N THR A 49 -22.07 22.44 -17.37
CA THR A 49 -22.95 21.74 -16.42
C THR A 49 -22.56 20.26 -16.41
N GLY A 50 -22.59 19.62 -15.25
CA GLY A 50 -22.25 18.19 -15.13
C GLY A 50 -21.48 17.85 -13.86
N GLN A 51 -21.12 16.57 -13.74
CA GLN A 51 -20.37 16.04 -12.60
C GLN A 51 -18.92 16.52 -12.67
N VAL A 52 -18.49 17.24 -11.62
CA VAL A 52 -17.11 17.75 -11.48
C VAL A 52 -16.23 16.77 -10.71
N TRP A 53 -16.77 16.12 -9.69
CA TRP A 53 -16.04 15.22 -8.81
C TRP A 53 -16.16 13.75 -9.24
N GLN A 54 -15.06 13.00 -9.21
CA GLN A 54 -15.05 11.54 -9.37
C GLN A 54 -15.75 10.85 -8.17
N ASP A 55 -16.31 9.66 -8.41
CA ASP A 55 -17.01 8.87 -7.38
C ASP A 55 -16.06 8.18 -6.38
N GLU A 56 -14.78 8.06 -6.71
CA GLU A 56 -13.77 7.47 -5.82
C GLU A 56 -13.56 8.34 -4.57
N ARG A 57 -13.53 7.69 -3.41
CA ARG A 57 -13.38 8.32 -2.09
C ARG A 57 -12.08 7.85 -1.45
N TYR A 58 -11.08 8.72 -1.39
CA TYR A 58 -9.87 8.53 -0.58
C TYR A 58 -10.01 9.22 0.77
N ASP A 59 -11.17 9.04 1.43
CA ASP A 59 -11.48 9.71 2.69
C ASP A 59 -11.03 8.83 3.87
N ARG A 60 -10.26 9.39 4.80
CA ARG A 60 -9.73 8.66 5.97
C ARG A 60 -9.84 9.51 7.24
N TYR A 61 -10.26 8.89 8.34
CA TYR A 61 -10.16 9.48 9.66
C TYR A 61 -8.69 9.52 10.12
N VAL A 62 -8.24 10.68 10.58
CA VAL A 62 -6.97 10.84 11.28
C VAL A 62 -7.12 10.23 12.68
N ARG A 63 -6.27 9.26 13.01
CA ARG A 63 -6.44 8.43 14.23
C ARG A 63 -5.44 8.74 15.35
N SER A 64 -4.46 9.60 15.08
CA SER A 64 -3.46 10.04 16.06
C SER A 64 -2.80 11.33 15.59
N ASP A 65 -2.15 12.04 16.50
CA ASP A 65 -1.39 13.27 16.19
C ASP A 65 -0.25 12.99 15.20
N ARG A 66 0.34 11.80 15.26
CA ARG A 66 1.32 11.35 14.27
C ARG A 66 0.72 11.17 12.88
N ASP A 67 -0.48 10.58 12.77
CA ASP A 67 -1.19 10.47 11.47
C ASP A 67 -1.56 11.86 10.96
N LEU A 68 -1.92 12.80 11.85
CA LEU A 68 -2.17 14.21 11.49
C LEU A 68 -0.93 14.87 10.90
N GLU A 69 0.20 14.78 11.60
CA GLU A 69 1.47 15.38 11.19
C GLU A 69 2.00 14.78 9.88
N GLU A 70 1.92 13.46 9.71
CA GLU A 70 2.32 12.77 8.48
C GLU A 70 1.48 13.23 7.27
N LYS A 71 0.16 13.40 7.43
CA LYS A 71 -0.72 13.87 6.35
C LYS A 71 -0.56 15.35 6.08
N PHE A 72 -0.41 16.17 7.11
CA PHE A 72 -0.15 17.60 6.97
C PHE A 72 1.13 17.84 6.16
N ASN A 73 2.22 17.13 6.51
CA ASN A 73 3.48 17.21 5.80
C ASN A 73 3.39 16.71 4.36
N TYR A 74 2.62 15.64 4.10
CA TYR A 74 2.35 15.18 2.74
C TYR A 74 1.68 16.25 1.89
N ILE A 75 0.58 16.83 2.37
CA ILE A 75 -0.20 17.82 1.61
C ILE A 75 0.66 19.04 1.31
N CYS A 76 1.39 19.53 2.32
CA CYS A 76 2.26 20.67 2.17
C CYS A 76 3.41 20.39 1.19
N ARG A 77 3.96 19.17 1.11
CA ARG A 77 5.11 18.89 0.23
C ARG A 77 4.74 18.38 -1.17
N ASN A 78 3.50 17.97 -1.38
CA ASN A 78 3.06 17.37 -2.63
C ASN A 78 3.34 18.22 -3.89
N PRO A 79 3.12 19.55 -3.90
CA PRO A 79 3.41 20.38 -5.09
C PRO A 79 4.89 20.35 -5.51
N TRP A 80 5.80 20.38 -4.53
CA TRP A 80 7.25 20.31 -4.75
C TRP A 80 7.70 18.91 -5.18
N ALA A 81 7.22 17.87 -4.49
CA ALA A 81 7.52 16.48 -4.83
C ALA A 81 7.05 16.13 -6.26
N ALA A 82 5.91 16.67 -6.69
CA ALA A 82 5.38 16.49 -8.04
C ALA A 82 6.10 17.34 -9.12
N GLY A 83 7.04 18.21 -8.73
CA GLY A 83 7.76 19.11 -9.62
C GLY A 83 6.88 20.21 -10.24
N LEU A 84 5.77 20.56 -9.58
CA LEU A 84 4.87 21.63 -10.05
C LEU A 84 5.41 23.03 -9.73
N VAL A 85 6.36 23.12 -8.80
CA VAL A 85 7.01 24.32 -8.31
C VAL A 85 8.43 23.96 -7.86
N GLY A 86 9.43 24.83 -8.08
CA GLY A 86 10.82 24.57 -7.67
C GLY A 86 10.94 24.42 -6.14
N GLU A 87 11.93 23.68 -5.64
CA GLU A 87 12.10 23.33 -4.20
C GLU A 87 12.04 24.53 -3.23
N ASN A 88 12.36 25.74 -3.71
CA ASN A 88 12.34 26.98 -2.94
C ASN A 88 11.33 28.02 -3.46
N GLU A 89 10.52 27.65 -4.44
CA GLU A 89 9.48 28.50 -4.99
C GLU A 89 8.18 28.29 -4.21
N PRO A 90 7.38 29.34 -3.99
CA PRO A 90 6.24 29.23 -3.11
C PRO A 90 4.99 28.74 -3.86
N TRP A 91 4.18 27.87 -3.24
CA TRP A 91 2.96 27.34 -3.87
C TRP A 91 1.74 28.22 -3.51
N PRO A 92 1.13 28.94 -4.48
CA PRO A 92 0.08 29.91 -4.19
C PRO A 92 -1.26 29.30 -3.79
N TRP A 93 -1.41 27.98 -3.91
CA TRP A 93 -2.66 27.27 -3.60
C TRP A 93 -2.56 26.41 -2.32
N LEU A 94 -1.54 26.64 -1.48
CA LEU A 94 -1.45 26.06 -0.13
C LEU A 94 -2.02 27.06 0.88
N TRP A 95 -2.88 26.59 1.77
CA TRP A 95 -3.50 27.40 2.82
C TRP A 95 -3.47 26.65 4.15
N THR A 96 -3.09 27.35 5.23
CA THR A 96 -3.23 26.91 6.63
C THR A 96 -3.66 28.11 7.46
N GLU A 97 -4.13 27.89 8.69
CA GLU A 97 -4.57 28.96 9.59
C GLU A 97 -3.45 29.98 9.91
N ASP A 98 -2.20 29.51 9.95
CA ASP A 98 -0.99 30.33 10.17
C ASP A 98 -0.43 30.99 8.90
N ILE A 99 -0.92 30.61 7.71
CA ILE A 99 -0.54 31.18 6.42
C ILE A 99 -1.65 32.14 5.99
N GLU A 100 -1.57 33.40 6.42
CA GLU A 100 -2.38 34.45 5.80
C GLU A 100 -2.13 34.43 4.29
N ALA A 101 -3.22 34.43 3.50
CA ALA A 101 -3.26 34.26 2.05
C ALA A 101 -2.52 35.34 1.22
N VAL A 102 -1.56 36.04 1.83
CA VAL A 102 -0.72 37.10 1.26
C VAL A 102 0.73 36.65 1.08
N ARG A 103 1.21 35.58 1.75
CA ARG A 103 2.57 35.04 1.56
C ARG A 103 2.57 33.53 1.35
N PRO A 104 2.90 33.04 0.14
CA PRO A 104 2.88 31.62 -0.14
C PRO A 104 4.03 30.89 0.57
N TYR A 105 3.73 29.74 1.17
CA TYR A 105 4.64 28.96 2.00
C TYR A 105 5.78 28.34 1.17
N VAL A 106 6.98 28.38 1.75
CA VAL A 106 8.19 27.71 1.22
C VAL A 106 8.62 26.66 2.24
N PRO A 107 8.70 25.37 1.86
CA PRO A 107 9.07 24.31 2.78
C PRO A 107 10.52 24.46 3.26
N PRO A 108 10.83 24.18 4.54
CA PRO A 108 12.20 24.15 5.04
C PRO A 108 13.06 23.10 4.31
N ALA A 109 14.32 23.46 4.03
CA ALA A 109 15.27 22.66 3.26
C ALA A 109 15.70 21.32 3.92
N HIS A 110 15.19 20.96 5.11
CA HIS A 110 15.74 19.87 5.93
C HIS A 110 14.74 18.88 6.53
N LEU A 111 13.47 18.88 6.12
CA LEU A 111 12.53 17.85 6.58
C LEU A 111 12.63 16.59 5.68
N PRO A 112 12.55 15.36 6.21
CA PRO A 112 12.53 14.14 5.41
C PRO A 112 11.08 13.78 5.06
N TYR A 113 10.68 13.96 3.81
CA TYR A 113 9.43 13.44 3.27
C TYR A 113 9.78 12.69 2.00
N ARG A 114 9.55 11.39 1.99
CA ARG A 114 9.69 10.52 0.82
C ARG A 114 8.30 10.25 0.28
N MET A 115 7.99 10.73 -0.93
CA MET A 115 7.05 10.04 -1.83
C MET A 115 7.34 10.33 -3.30
N ALA A 116 7.49 9.23 -4.04
CA ALA A 116 6.91 8.91 -5.34
C ALA A 116 6.38 10.07 -6.21
N ALA A 117 7.19 10.51 -7.19
CA ALA A 117 6.71 11.21 -8.37
C ALA A 117 6.80 10.28 -9.59
N GLY A 118 5.65 9.85 -10.11
CA GLY A 118 5.51 9.37 -11.48
C GLY A 118 5.16 10.55 -12.37
N GLN A 119 6.13 11.07 -13.12
CA GLN A 119 5.86 12.12 -14.10
C GLN A 119 5.62 11.52 -15.49
N VAL A 120 4.42 11.78 -15.99
CA VAL A 120 4.00 11.64 -17.38
C VAL A 120 4.67 12.76 -18.18
N ALA A 121 5.58 12.42 -19.09
CA ALA A 121 6.09 13.33 -20.11
C ALA A 121 5.63 12.88 -21.51
N ARG A 122 5.18 13.87 -22.26
CA ARG A 122 4.49 13.82 -23.55
C ARG A 122 5.36 13.26 -24.69
N HIS A 123 4.70 12.59 -25.63
CA HIS A 123 5.23 12.25 -26.96
C HIS A 123 5.61 13.50 -27.76
N ASP A 124 6.79 13.49 -28.40
CA ASP A 124 6.91 13.58 -29.88
C ASP A 124 8.38 13.56 -30.35
N ARG A 125 8.79 12.48 -31.05
CA ARG A 125 9.47 12.44 -32.38
C ARG A 125 10.30 11.16 -32.60
N LEU A 126 9.84 10.40 -33.59
CA LEU A 126 10.46 9.34 -34.39
C LEU A 126 12.00 9.29 -34.44
N VAL A 127 12.60 8.13 -34.13
CA VAL A 127 13.54 7.34 -34.98
C VAL A 127 13.47 5.86 -34.53
N ALA A 128 13.67 4.94 -35.47
CA ALA A 128 13.38 3.51 -35.41
C ALA A 128 14.25 2.62 -34.49
N CYS A 129 13.63 1.49 -34.10
CA CYS A 129 14.18 0.19 -33.67
C CYS A 129 14.95 0.09 -32.34
N SER A 130 14.25 -0.30 -31.27
CA SER A 130 14.80 -1.20 -30.23
C SER A 130 13.66 -1.90 -29.48
N THR A 131 13.89 -3.15 -29.09
CA THR A 131 13.02 -3.97 -28.24
C THR A 131 12.66 -3.21 -26.96
N GLN A 132 11.37 -2.91 -26.76
CA GLN A 132 10.94 -2.14 -25.59
C GLN A 132 11.13 -2.98 -24.31
N SER A 133 12.07 -2.54 -23.46
CA SER A 133 12.38 -3.14 -22.16
C SER A 133 12.07 -2.16 -21.04
N ILE A 134 11.42 -2.64 -19.98
CA ILE A 134 11.23 -1.92 -18.72
C ILE A 134 12.58 -1.84 -18.00
N SER A 135 13.01 -0.64 -17.62
CA SER A 135 14.29 -0.46 -16.92
C SER A 135 14.28 -1.08 -15.52
N GLY A 136 15.42 -1.56 -15.06
CA GLY A 136 15.57 -2.11 -13.71
C GLY A 136 15.28 -1.08 -12.62
N GLU A 137 15.53 0.21 -12.87
CA GLU A 137 15.15 1.32 -11.98
C GLU A 137 13.64 1.44 -11.83
N PHE A 138 12.89 1.35 -12.93
CA PHE A 138 11.44 1.44 -12.89
C PHE A 138 10.82 0.21 -12.24
N ALA A 139 11.33 -0.98 -12.56
CA ALA A 139 10.93 -2.22 -11.88
C ALA A 139 11.25 -2.18 -10.38
N PHE A 140 12.41 -1.60 -9.99
CA PHE A 140 12.79 -1.43 -8.59
C PHE A 140 11.86 -0.44 -7.90
N LYS A 141 11.47 0.64 -8.56
CA LYS A 141 10.48 1.60 -8.04
C LYS A 141 9.10 0.95 -7.85
N LEU A 142 8.64 0.15 -8.81
CA LEU A 142 7.42 -0.66 -8.69
C LEU A 142 7.44 -1.55 -7.44
N TYR A 143 8.57 -2.21 -7.21
CA TYR A 143 8.78 -3.07 -6.06
C TYR A 143 8.90 -2.30 -4.73
N ASP A 144 9.86 -1.38 -4.63
CA ASP A 144 10.23 -0.68 -3.39
C ASP A 144 9.17 0.35 -2.96
N THR A 145 8.62 1.10 -3.91
CA THR A 145 7.69 2.19 -3.61
C THR A 145 6.24 1.75 -3.59
N TYR A 146 5.87 0.82 -4.47
CA TYR A 146 4.46 0.43 -4.68
C TYR A 146 4.17 -1.01 -4.24
N GLY A 147 5.16 -1.74 -3.72
CA GLY A 147 5.01 -3.13 -3.28
C GLY A 147 4.69 -4.10 -4.43
N PHE A 148 4.88 -3.69 -5.68
CA PHE A 148 4.47 -4.43 -6.85
C PHE A 148 5.58 -5.44 -7.25
N PRO A 149 5.33 -6.77 -7.16
CA PRO A 149 6.39 -7.76 -7.30
C PRO A 149 7.07 -7.71 -8.67
N LEU A 150 8.38 -7.96 -8.72
CA LEU A 150 9.13 -8.08 -9.98
C LEU A 150 8.50 -9.15 -10.89
N ASP A 151 8.07 -10.27 -10.32
CA ASP A 151 7.44 -11.38 -11.05
C ASP A 151 6.16 -10.93 -11.77
N LEU A 152 5.33 -10.11 -11.12
CA LEU A 152 4.11 -9.56 -11.72
C LEU A 152 4.45 -8.51 -12.78
N THR A 153 5.48 -7.70 -12.53
CA THR A 153 6.00 -6.73 -13.51
C THR A 153 6.49 -7.44 -14.77
N GLN A 154 7.20 -8.55 -14.62
CA GLN A 154 7.67 -9.40 -15.72
C GLN A 154 6.52 -10.09 -16.45
N LEU A 155 5.51 -10.56 -15.73
CA LEU A 155 4.32 -11.19 -16.31
C LEU A 155 3.55 -10.18 -17.18
N MET A 156 3.23 -9.01 -16.63
CA MET A 156 2.52 -7.95 -17.34
C MET A 156 3.33 -7.37 -18.50
N ALA A 157 4.66 -7.31 -18.36
CA ALA A 157 5.56 -6.95 -19.45
C ALA A 157 5.46 -7.99 -20.58
N ARG A 158 5.54 -9.28 -20.26
CA ARG A 158 5.46 -10.37 -21.24
C ARG A 158 4.13 -10.40 -21.98
N GLU A 159 3.02 -10.20 -21.29
CA GLU A 159 1.68 -10.12 -21.91
C GLU A 159 1.56 -8.97 -22.94
N ARG A 160 2.41 -7.95 -22.81
CA ARG A 160 2.47 -6.79 -23.70
C ARG A 160 3.66 -6.81 -24.67
N GLY A 161 4.39 -7.92 -24.74
CA GLY A 161 5.56 -8.06 -25.60
C GLY A 161 6.80 -7.26 -25.16
N LEU A 162 6.87 -6.88 -23.89
CA LEU A 162 7.97 -6.14 -23.26
C LEU A 162 8.85 -7.08 -22.43
N THR A 163 10.14 -6.74 -22.30
CA THR A 163 11.08 -7.39 -21.37
C THR A 163 11.31 -6.51 -20.13
N VAL A 164 11.92 -7.06 -19.07
CA VAL A 164 12.31 -6.30 -17.87
C VAL A 164 13.80 -6.49 -17.64
N ASP A 165 14.52 -5.40 -17.40
CA ASP A 165 15.94 -5.41 -17.00
C ASP A 165 16.08 -5.85 -15.54
N VAL A 166 16.26 -7.17 -15.37
CA VAL A 166 16.40 -7.82 -14.06
C VAL A 166 17.74 -7.49 -13.40
N ASP A 167 18.80 -7.31 -14.18
CA ASP A 167 20.14 -7.01 -13.65
C ASP A 167 20.17 -5.60 -13.05
N GLY A 168 19.57 -4.63 -13.73
CA GLY A 168 19.38 -3.28 -13.19
C GLY A 168 18.57 -3.29 -11.89
N PHE A 169 17.48 -4.07 -11.82
CA PHE A 169 16.66 -4.22 -10.61
C PHE A 169 17.48 -4.75 -9.44
N ASN A 170 18.23 -5.82 -9.65
CA ASN A 170 19.04 -6.46 -8.60
C ASN A 170 20.14 -5.52 -8.08
N ARG A 171 20.71 -4.67 -8.94
CA ARG A 171 21.68 -3.65 -8.52
C ARG A 171 21.07 -2.63 -7.55
N PHE A 172 19.87 -2.11 -7.84
CA PHE A 172 19.19 -1.17 -6.95
C PHE A 172 18.75 -1.82 -5.63
N MET A 173 18.33 -3.09 -5.66
CA MET A 173 18.09 -3.88 -4.44
C MET A 173 19.34 -3.98 -3.56
N GLU A 174 20.51 -4.24 -4.15
CA GLU A 174 21.76 -4.36 -3.40
C GLU A 174 22.24 -3.01 -2.83
N GLU A 175 22.03 -1.91 -3.57
CA GLU A 175 22.28 -0.55 -3.08
C GLU A 175 21.36 -0.18 -1.91
N GLN A 176 20.07 -0.50 -1.99
CA GLN A 176 19.13 -0.26 -0.90
C GLN A 176 19.52 -1.06 0.35
N ARG A 177 19.88 -2.33 0.18
CA ARG A 177 20.41 -3.18 1.26
C ARG A 177 21.69 -2.59 1.84
N ALA A 178 22.60 -2.10 1.02
CA ALA A 178 23.81 -1.43 1.49
C ALA A 178 23.50 -0.16 2.31
N ARG A 179 22.53 0.66 1.89
CA ARG A 179 22.07 1.84 2.63
C ARG A 179 21.40 1.48 3.95
N ALA A 180 20.56 0.45 3.98
CA ALA A 180 19.93 -0.05 5.21
C ALA A 180 20.97 -0.59 6.20
N ARG A 181 21.92 -1.40 5.71
CA ARG A 181 23.08 -1.88 6.50
C ARG A 181 23.92 -0.72 7.04
N ALA A 182 24.13 0.35 6.27
CA ALA A 182 24.87 1.53 6.70
C ALA A 182 24.13 2.37 7.75
N ALA A 183 22.80 2.52 7.64
CA ALA A 183 21.97 3.23 8.63
C ALA A 183 21.90 2.48 9.97
N GLN A 184 21.77 1.15 9.93
CA GLN A 184 21.85 0.28 11.10
C GLN A 184 23.24 0.38 11.75
N LYS A 185 24.30 0.33 10.94
CA LYS A 185 25.68 0.51 11.41
C LYS A 185 25.92 1.88 12.05
N LYS A 186 25.32 2.96 11.54
CA LYS A 186 25.45 4.32 12.12
C LYS A 186 24.77 4.43 13.49
N THR A 187 23.58 3.86 13.65
CA THR A 187 22.84 3.84 14.93
C THR A 187 23.62 3.04 15.99
N VAL A 188 24.17 1.88 15.59
CA VAL A 188 25.05 1.06 16.44
C VAL A 188 26.34 1.81 16.81
N ILE A 189 26.93 2.58 15.88
CA ILE A 189 28.13 3.41 16.16
C ILE A 189 27.81 4.54 17.15
N GLU A 190 26.69 5.25 16.98
CA GLU A 190 26.27 6.33 17.92
C GLU A 190 26.00 5.77 19.34
N LEU A 191 25.42 4.58 19.46
CA LEU A 191 25.19 3.90 20.75
C LEU A 191 26.49 3.31 21.35
N SER A 192 27.44 2.88 20.52
CA SER A 192 28.73 2.31 20.97
C SER A 192 29.73 3.33 21.52
N GLN A 193 29.45 4.64 21.39
CA GLN A 193 30.24 5.72 22.00
C GLN A 193 29.94 5.91 23.50
N ILE A 194 28.93 5.20 24.02
CA ILE A 194 28.64 5.16 25.45
C ILE A 194 29.69 4.24 26.10
N GLU A 195 30.69 4.83 26.76
CA GLU A 195 31.73 4.12 27.53
C GLU A 195 31.15 3.55 28.84
N THR A 196 30.14 2.69 28.75
CA THR A 196 29.58 1.99 29.92
C THR A 196 30.20 0.61 30.05
N ALA A 197 30.94 0.39 31.14
CA ALA A 197 31.76 -0.81 31.35
C ALA A 197 31.08 -1.94 32.17
N THR A 198 29.87 -1.71 32.70
CA THR A 198 29.24 -2.66 33.64
C THR A 198 28.19 -3.54 32.94
N PRO A 199 28.38 -4.88 32.93
CA PRO A 199 27.40 -5.80 32.35
C PRO A 199 26.07 -5.81 33.13
N THR A 200 24.94 -5.86 32.41
CA THR A 200 23.61 -6.08 33.02
C THR A 200 23.29 -7.57 33.06
N LYS A 201 22.90 -8.08 34.23
CA LYS A 201 22.43 -9.47 34.40
C LYS A 201 20.98 -9.61 33.93
N PHE A 202 20.75 -10.37 32.87
CA PHE A 202 19.39 -10.65 32.40
C PHE A 202 18.74 -11.79 33.20
N VAL A 203 17.53 -11.56 33.74
CA VAL A 203 16.72 -12.54 34.49
C VAL A 203 15.33 -12.78 33.87
N GLY A 204 15.09 -12.17 32.70
CA GLY A 204 13.79 -12.11 32.04
C GLY A 204 13.27 -13.39 31.42
N TYR A 205 14.02 -14.49 31.49
CA TYR A 205 13.56 -15.81 31.03
C TYR A 205 12.53 -16.43 31.97
N ASP A 206 12.67 -16.18 33.28
CA ASP A 206 11.87 -16.82 34.32
C ASP A 206 11.04 -15.82 35.12
N THR A 207 11.45 -14.55 35.16
CA THR A 207 10.78 -13.48 35.91
C THR A 207 10.42 -12.32 34.98
N LEU A 208 9.28 -11.68 35.23
CA LEU A 208 8.87 -10.45 34.53
C LEU A 208 9.02 -9.21 35.42
N GLU A 209 9.44 -9.41 36.66
CA GLU A 209 9.63 -8.36 37.65
C GLU A 209 10.86 -8.68 38.51
N THR A 210 11.67 -7.68 38.82
CA THR A 210 12.80 -7.81 39.77
C THR A 210 13.13 -6.45 40.36
N THR A 211 13.71 -6.47 41.56
CA THR A 211 14.41 -5.30 42.11
C THR A 211 15.77 -5.16 41.45
N ALA A 212 16.16 -3.94 41.11
CA ALA A 212 17.43 -3.60 40.46
C ALA A 212 18.01 -2.29 41.03
N THR A 213 19.32 -2.11 40.90
CA THR A 213 20.01 -0.87 41.26
C THR A 213 20.31 -0.07 39.99
N VAL A 214 19.95 1.21 39.99
CA VAL A 214 20.31 2.14 38.91
C VAL A 214 21.80 2.41 38.97
N LEU A 215 22.53 1.98 37.95
CA LEU A 215 23.98 2.20 37.87
C LEU A 215 24.29 3.57 37.27
N GLU A 216 23.60 3.91 36.20
CA GLU A 216 23.85 5.13 35.44
C GLU A 216 22.59 5.56 34.67
N VAL A 217 22.46 6.87 34.47
CA VAL A 217 21.44 7.45 33.59
C VAL A 217 22.15 8.25 32.52
N VAL A 218 21.97 7.84 31.27
CA VAL A 218 22.63 8.41 30.10
C VAL A 218 21.60 9.15 29.27
N SER A 219 21.80 10.45 29.05
CA SER A 219 20.97 11.24 28.16
C SER A 219 21.65 11.39 26.80
N PHE A 220 20.95 11.00 25.74
CA PHE A 220 21.42 11.10 24.36
C PHE A 220 20.40 11.86 23.50
N LYS A 221 20.74 13.09 23.09
CA LYS A 221 19.84 14.00 22.37
C LYS A 221 18.53 14.19 23.16
N ASN A 222 17.39 13.75 22.63
CA ASN A 222 16.06 13.85 23.24
C ASN A 222 15.59 12.53 23.89
N LYS A 223 16.51 11.58 24.15
CA LYS A 223 16.20 10.30 24.78
C LYS A 223 17.04 10.12 26.03
N THR A 224 16.45 9.53 27.06
CA THR A 224 17.15 9.16 28.30
C THR A 224 17.12 7.64 28.44
N ALA A 225 18.27 7.05 28.75
CA ALA A 225 18.43 5.62 28.99
C ALA A 225 18.90 5.37 30.42
N VAL A 226 18.30 4.40 31.09
CA VAL A 226 18.67 3.94 32.43
C VAL A 226 19.42 2.61 32.31
N ILE A 227 20.56 2.51 32.99
CA ILE A 227 21.38 1.31 33.06
C ILE A 227 21.24 0.70 34.44
N LEU A 228 21.01 -0.62 34.46
CA LEU A 228 20.73 -1.40 35.66
C LEU A 228 21.75 -2.54 35.81
N ASP A 229 21.96 -2.98 37.04
CA ASP A 229 22.77 -4.16 37.36
C ASP A 229 22.08 -5.49 36.98
N VAL A 230 20.76 -5.57 37.14
CA VAL A 230 19.91 -6.70 36.77
C VAL A 230 18.65 -6.19 36.07
N SER A 231 18.15 -6.93 35.06
CA SER A 231 16.91 -6.55 34.37
C SER A 231 16.10 -7.76 33.89
N PRO A 232 14.75 -7.72 33.99
CA PRO A 232 13.87 -8.69 33.37
C PRO A 232 13.54 -8.32 31.91
N CYS A 233 13.87 -7.10 31.45
CA CYS A 233 13.61 -6.63 30.10
C CYS A 233 14.58 -7.24 29.09
N TYR A 234 14.05 -7.89 28.06
CA TYR A 234 14.83 -8.41 26.95
C TYR A 234 15.26 -7.24 26.07
N ALA A 235 16.56 -7.12 25.82
CA ALA A 235 17.08 -6.15 24.88
C ALA A 235 16.98 -6.67 23.45
N GLU A 236 16.66 -5.78 22.50
CA GLU A 236 16.54 -6.15 21.08
C GLU A 236 17.77 -6.91 20.57
N MET A 237 17.56 -8.16 20.15
CA MET A 237 18.57 -9.02 19.53
C MET A 237 17.93 -10.27 18.92
N GLY A 238 18.63 -10.89 17.95
CA GLY A 238 18.17 -12.14 17.32
C GLY A 238 16.87 -11.99 16.51
N GLY A 239 16.53 -10.77 16.08
CA GLY A 239 15.27 -10.46 15.40
C GLY A 239 14.10 -10.16 16.34
N GLN A 240 14.21 -10.46 17.64
CA GLN A 240 13.20 -10.08 18.64
C GLN A 240 13.37 -8.63 19.06
N VAL A 241 12.28 -7.87 19.00
CA VAL A 241 12.23 -6.47 19.48
C VAL A 241 12.42 -6.38 20.99
N GLY A 242 12.95 -5.25 21.45
CA GLY A 242 13.11 -4.95 22.87
C GLY A 242 11.78 -4.92 23.62
N ASP A 243 11.85 -5.28 24.90
CA ASP A 243 10.70 -5.15 25.80
C ASP A 243 10.44 -3.71 26.19
N THR A 244 9.16 -3.47 26.48
CA THR A 244 8.66 -2.30 27.19
C THR A 244 8.23 -2.72 28.59
N GLY A 245 8.02 -1.75 29.46
CA GLY A 245 7.75 -1.99 30.87
C GLY A 245 7.83 -0.72 31.67
N GLU A 246 8.13 -0.83 32.95
CA GLU A 246 8.14 0.30 33.88
C GLU A 246 9.28 0.14 34.90
N LEU A 247 9.81 1.27 35.35
CA LEU A 247 10.67 1.39 36.52
C LEU A 247 9.87 2.07 37.62
N GLU A 248 9.85 1.51 38.83
CA GLU A 248 9.11 2.04 39.96
C GLU A 248 10.04 2.32 41.15
N HIS A 249 9.85 3.47 41.80
CA HIS A 249 10.50 3.81 43.06
C HIS A 249 9.57 4.65 43.94
N GLY A 250 9.00 4.04 44.98
CA GLY A 250 8.01 4.71 45.82
C GLY A 250 6.75 5.07 45.03
N SER A 251 6.46 6.35 44.85
CA SER A 251 5.34 6.86 44.03
C SER A 251 5.76 7.29 42.62
N GLN A 252 7.03 7.13 42.24
CA GLN A 252 7.55 7.50 40.92
C GLN A 252 7.53 6.29 40.00
N ILE A 253 7.00 6.48 38.80
CA ILE A 253 6.94 5.47 37.73
C ILE A 253 7.56 6.07 36.47
N TRP A 254 8.50 5.36 35.86
CA TRP A 254 9.10 5.73 34.58
C TRP A 254 8.80 4.66 33.53
N PRO A 255 8.00 4.96 32.50
CA PRO A 255 7.73 4.02 31.42
C PRO A 255 8.98 3.71 30.59
N ILE A 256 9.31 2.43 30.46
CA ILE A 256 10.32 1.91 29.56
C ILE A 256 9.67 1.73 28.19
N THR A 257 10.11 2.54 27.22
CA THR A 257 9.58 2.56 25.84
C THR A 257 10.32 1.62 24.89
N ASP A 258 11.57 1.30 25.21
CA ASP A 258 12.41 0.38 24.42
C ASP A 258 13.59 -0.11 25.27
N THR A 259 14.07 -1.32 24.99
CA THR A 259 15.25 -1.90 25.63
C THR A 259 16.24 -2.35 24.57
N GLN A 260 17.44 -1.77 24.55
CA GLN A 260 18.48 -2.09 23.58
C GLN A 260 19.76 -2.57 24.24
N ARG A 261 20.62 -3.24 23.48
CA ARG A 261 21.89 -3.79 23.98
C ARG A 261 23.08 -3.12 23.32
N VAL A 262 24.05 -2.68 24.13
CA VAL A 262 25.37 -2.22 23.68
C VAL A 262 26.42 -3.03 24.44
N GLY A 263 27.18 -3.86 23.72
CA GLY A 263 28.12 -4.79 24.36
C GLY A 263 27.40 -5.79 25.29
N GLU A 264 27.65 -5.71 26.59
CA GLU A 264 26.97 -6.50 27.64
C GLU A 264 26.05 -5.65 28.51
N THR A 265 25.72 -4.43 28.08
CA THR A 265 24.92 -3.47 28.84
C THR A 265 23.54 -3.30 28.20
N TRP A 266 22.50 -3.31 29.04
CA TRP A 266 21.12 -3.07 28.63
C TRP A 266 20.78 -1.59 28.86
N LEU A 267 20.35 -0.93 27.79
CA LEU A 267 19.87 0.44 27.80
C LEU A 267 18.35 0.43 27.85
N HIS A 268 17.77 0.92 28.94
CA HIS A 268 16.31 1.02 29.12
C HIS A 268 15.89 2.46 28.80
N PHE A 269 15.30 2.68 27.64
CA PHE A 269 14.88 4.02 27.22
C PHE A 269 13.59 4.43 27.92
N ILE A 270 13.65 5.52 28.67
CA ILE A 270 12.50 6.09 29.37
C ILE A 270 12.01 7.36 28.69
N ASP A 271 10.69 7.56 28.71
CA ASP A 271 10.09 8.83 28.31
C ASP A 271 9.94 9.73 29.54
N VAL A 272 10.59 10.88 29.49
CA VAL A 272 10.69 11.81 30.61
C VAL A 272 9.49 12.76 30.65
N GLU A 273 8.74 12.92 29.55
CA GLU A 273 7.56 13.80 29.49
C GLU A 273 6.28 13.12 30.02
N ALA A 274 6.22 11.78 30.01
CA ALA A 274 5.04 11.02 30.44
C ALA A 274 4.89 10.85 31.97
N GLY A 275 5.96 11.07 32.75
CA GLY A 275 5.98 10.82 34.20
C GLY A 275 5.42 11.93 35.10
N ALA A 276 4.88 13.02 34.54
CA ALA A 276 4.41 14.19 35.29
C ALA A 276 2.89 14.23 35.53
N SER A 277 2.10 13.31 34.97
CA SER A 277 0.64 13.33 35.09
C SER A 277 0.14 12.18 35.95
N GLU A 278 0.15 12.35 37.28
CA GLU A 278 -0.83 11.76 38.23
C GLU A 278 -0.59 12.14 39.71
N ALA A 279 0.08 13.26 40.01
CA ALA A 279 0.13 13.80 41.37
C ALA A 279 -1.06 14.76 41.60
N GLU A 280 -2.02 14.24 42.37
CA GLU A 280 -3.16 14.87 43.06
C GLU A 280 -3.32 16.40 42.98
N SER A 281 -4.52 16.80 42.55
CA SER A 281 -5.08 18.12 42.78
C SER A 281 -5.22 18.43 44.27
N VAL A 282 -4.30 19.23 44.81
CA VAL A 282 -4.53 20.01 46.04
C VAL A 282 -4.27 21.47 45.74
N SER A 283 -5.30 22.27 46.02
CA SER A 283 -5.42 23.68 45.67
C SER A 283 -4.45 24.59 46.44
N SER A 284 -4.04 25.63 45.70
CA SER A 284 -3.70 26.99 46.13
C SER A 284 -2.23 27.36 46.39
N ALA A 285 -1.84 28.39 45.63
CA ALA A 285 -0.78 29.39 45.84
C ALA A 285 0.58 29.20 45.12
N GLU A 286 0.81 30.18 44.24
CA GLU A 286 2.05 30.67 43.59
C GLU A 286 2.54 30.06 42.26
N PRO A 287 2.89 30.91 41.26
CA PRO A 287 3.42 30.48 39.97
C PRO A 287 4.93 30.30 40.08
N ASN A 288 5.40 29.07 40.30
CA ASN A 288 6.81 28.76 40.13
C ASN A 288 7.00 27.33 39.62
N THR A 289 7.68 27.24 38.47
CA THR A 289 8.32 26.05 37.90
C THR A 289 7.45 24.79 37.78
N THR A 290 7.09 24.45 36.54
CA THR A 290 6.73 23.08 36.15
C THR A 290 7.72 22.11 36.82
N PRO A 291 7.26 21.06 37.54
CA PRO A 291 8.18 20.09 38.11
C PRO A 291 8.97 19.47 36.98
N ALA A 292 10.29 19.69 36.96
CA ALA A 292 11.17 18.93 36.09
C ALA A 292 10.97 17.45 36.43
N ALA A 293 10.67 16.62 35.43
CA ALA A 293 10.52 15.19 35.62
C ALA A 293 11.76 14.66 36.35
N VAL A 294 11.55 14.12 37.54
CA VAL A 294 12.63 13.64 38.40
C VAL A 294 13.16 12.35 37.78
N LEU A 295 14.39 12.37 37.29
CA LEU A 295 15.07 11.19 36.79
C LEU A 295 15.52 10.30 37.97
N PRO A 296 15.61 8.97 37.77
CA PRO A 296 16.17 8.09 38.78
C PRO A 296 17.65 8.44 39.01
N ASN A 297 18.06 8.57 40.27
CA ASN A 297 19.47 8.83 40.60
C ASN A 297 20.28 7.53 40.55
N ALA A 298 21.54 7.61 40.14
CA ALA A 298 22.48 6.50 40.30
C ALA A 298 22.56 6.07 41.78
N GLY A 299 22.57 4.76 42.02
CA GLY A 299 22.49 4.12 43.33
C GLY A 299 21.07 3.89 43.86
N THR A 300 20.03 4.39 43.17
CA THR A 300 18.63 4.16 43.58
C THR A 300 18.23 2.72 43.33
N VAL A 301 17.52 2.12 44.28
CA VAL A 301 16.92 0.79 44.13
C VAL A 301 15.51 0.95 43.55
N VAL A 302 15.26 0.33 42.42
CA VAL A 302 14.00 0.40 41.68
C VAL A 302 13.40 -1.00 41.48
N THR A 303 12.09 -1.08 41.36
CA THR A 303 11.41 -2.27 40.84
C THR A 303 11.28 -2.13 39.33
N VAL A 304 11.70 -3.15 38.58
CA VAL A 304 11.58 -3.19 37.12
C VAL A 304 10.52 -4.21 36.77
N SER A 305 9.51 -3.81 36.01
CA SER A 305 8.44 -4.70 35.54
C SER A 305 8.36 -4.67 34.00
N VAL A 306 8.08 -5.82 33.38
CA VAL A 306 7.90 -5.96 31.93
C VAL A 306 6.41 -5.89 31.59
N ASP A 307 6.04 -5.25 30.48
CA ASP A 307 4.70 -5.37 29.89
C ASP A 307 4.45 -6.83 29.50
N ARG A 308 3.72 -7.54 30.37
CA ARG A 308 3.41 -8.96 30.22
C ARG A 308 2.66 -9.24 28.92
N ALA A 309 1.67 -8.42 28.57
CA ALA A 309 0.83 -8.68 27.42
C ALA A 309 1.64 -8.57 26.12
N ARG A 310 2.49 -7.54 26.02
CA ARG A 310 3.44 -7.39 24.92
C ARG A 310 4.44 -8.54 24.88
N ARG A 311 5.07 -8.88 26.01
CA ARG A 311 6.04 -9.98 26.11
C ARG A 311 5.46 -11.29 25.63
N GLU A 312 4.26 -11.64 26.07
CA GLU A 312 3.58 -12.86 25.64
C GLU A 312 3.32 -12.85 24.14
N ALA A 313 2.86 -11.73 23.56
CA ALA A 313 2.65 -11.62 22.12
C ALA A 313 3.96 -11.84 21.34
N VAL A 314 5.06 -11.25 21.80
CA VAL A 314 6.40 -11.46 21.23
C VAL A 314 6.84 -12.93 21.37
N GLN A 315 6.65 -13.56 22.53
CA GLN A 315 6.98 -14.97 22.76
C GLN A 315 6.19 -15.92 21.85
N ARG A 316 4.91 -15.62 21.57
CA ARG A 316 4.08 -16.39 20.61
C ARG A 316 4.67 -16.32 19.21
N HIS A 317 4.95 -15.10 18.73
CA HIS A 317 5.57 -14.87 17.42
C HIS A 317 6.99 -15.47 17.33
N HIS A 318 7.77 -15.46 18.41
CA HIS A 318 9.10 -16.05 18.42
C HIS A 318 9.02 -17.58 18.31
N THR A 319 8.21 -18.19 19.16
CA THR A 319 8.07 -19.66 19.18
C THR A 319 7.53 -20.17 17.85
N VAL A 320 6.55 -19.48 17.26
CA VAL A 320 6.02 -19.89 15.96
C VAL A 320 7.00 -19.64 14.80
N THR A 321 7.95 -18.70 14.93
CA THR A 321 9.04 -18.56 13.94
C THR A 321 9.85 -19.85 13.82
N HIS A 322 10.16 -20.52 14.93
CA HIS A 322 10.86 -21.81 14.91
C HIS A 322 10.00 -22.95 14.33
N LEU A 323 8.69 -22.94 14.58
CA LEU A 323 7.77 -23.89 13.94
C LEU A 323 7.65 -23.64 12.44
N LEU A 324 7.59 -22.37 12.02
CA LEU A 324 7.54 -21.97 10.62
C LEU A 324 8.80 -22.41 9.89
N HIS A 325 9.98 -22.19 10.47
CA HIS A 325 11.24 -22.64 9.87
C HIS A 325 11.30 -24.16 9.72
N TRP A 326 10.90 -24.90 10.77
CA TRP A 326 10.76 -26.36 10.69
C TRP A 326 9.76 -26.79 9.60
N ALA A 327 8.58 -26.19 9.54
CA ALA A 327 7.55 -26.54 8.55
C ALA A 327 8.00 -26.25 7.11
N LEU A 328 8.73 -25.15 6.89
CA LEU A 328 9.35 -24.85 5.61
C LEU A 328 10.37 -25.93 5.19
N LEU A 329 11.17 -26.43 6.13
CA LEU A 329 12.11 -27.53 5.87
C LEU A 329 11.41 -28.84 5.50
N GLU A 330 10.25 -29.12 6.10
CA GLU A 330 9.44 -30.31 5.82
C GLU A 330 8.71 -30.23 4.47
N VAL A 331 8.06 -29.10 4.19
CA VAL A 331 7.14 -28.95 3.04
C VAL A 331 7.86 -28.48 1.77
N VAL A 332 8.85 -27.59 1.91
CA VAL A 332 9.45 -26.90 0.76
C VAL A 332 10.80 -27.52 0.40
N SER A 333 11.78 -27.47 1.31
CA SER A 333 13.10 -28.06 1.08
C SER A 333 13.96 -28.10 2.33
N ARG A 334 14.72 -29.18 2.52
CA ARG A 334 15.74 -29.32 3.58
C ARG A 334 16.92 -28.32 3.48
N ASN A 335 17.03 -27.60 2.37
CA ASN A 335 18.09 -26.61 2.13
C ASN A 335 17.64 -25.17 2.44
N ILE A 336 16.44 -24.99 2.99
CA ILE A 336 16.01 -23.69 3.48
C ILE A 336 16.93 -23.24 4.62
N ALA A 337 17.38 -21.99 4.54
CA ALA A 337 18.19 -21.33 5.54
C ALA A 337 17.67 -19.92 5.76
N GLN A 338 17.56 -19.54 7.03
CA GLN A 338 17.18 -18.20 7.45
C GLN A 338 18.17 -17.16 6.89
N LYS A 339 17.62 -16.05 6.38
CA LYS A 339 18.33 -14.87 5.87
C LYS A 339 18.05 -13.59 6.66
N GLY A 340 17.03 -13.63 7.51
CA GLY A 340 16.54 -12.49 8.29
C GLY A 340 15.29 -12.90 9.06
N SER A 341 15.06 -12.24 10.19
CA SER A 341 13.85 -12.43 10.99
C SER A 341 13.51 -11.15 11.75
N LEU A 342 12.22 -10.90 11.92
CA LEU A 342 11.67 -9.88 12.82
C LEU A 342 10.57 -10.56 13.64
N VAL A 343 10.61 -10.35 14.96
CA VAL A 343 9.62 -10.84 15.91
C VAL A 343 9.15 -9.63 16.72
N ALA A 344 7.95 -9.16 16.41
CA ALA A 344 7.27 -8.02 17.03
C ALA A 344 5.95 -8.50 17.68
N PRO A 345 5.31 -7.71 18.56
CA PRO A 345 4.05 -8.12 19.20
C PRO A 345 2.89 -8.25 18.20
N ASP A 346 2.91 -7.47 17.12
CA ASP A 346 1.84 -7.39 16.12
C ASP A 346 2.06 -8.33 14.93
N LYS A 347 3.31 -8.70 14.63
CA LYS A 347 3.65 -9.61 13.53
C LYS A 347 5.04 -10.22 13.65
N LEU A 348 5.29 -11.22 12.79
CA LEU A 348 6.62 -11.71 12.48
C LEU A 348 6.92 -11.62 10.99
N THR A 349 8.21 -11.53 10.64
CA THR A 349 8.68 -11.74 9.27
C THR A 349 9.81 -12.76 9.26
N PHE A 350 9.79 -13.70 8.32
CA PHE A 350 10.82 -14.72 8.18
C PHE A 350 11.37 -14.72 6.75
N ASP A 351 12.67 -14.46 6.62
CA ASP A 351 13.35 -14.41 5.33
C ASP A 351 14.16 -15.68 5.11
N PHE A 352 14.09 -16.24 3.92
CA PHE A 352 14.73 -17.52 3.62
C PHE A 352 15.07 -17.67 2.14
N ASN A 353 16.04 -18.54 1.83
CA ASN A 353 16.34 -18.87 0.44
C ASN A 353 15.32 -19.86 -0.13
N SER A 354 14.64 -19.46 -1.20
CA SER A 354 13.70 -20.32 -1.92
C SER A 354 13.34 -19.72 -3.29
N PRO A 355 12.97 -20.54 -4.30
CA PRO A 355 12.10 -20.07 -5.36
C PRO A 355 10.71 -19.64 -4.82
N PRO A 356 9.84 -19.03 -5.64
CA PRO A 356 8.46 -18.76 -5.27
C PRO A 356 7.72 -19.99 -4.76
N LEU A 357 7.03 -19.84 -3.63
CA LEU A 357 6.21 -20.91 -3.07
C LEU A 357 4.89 -20.98 -3.84
N THR A 358 4.42 -22.20 -4.06
CA THR A 358 3.07 -22.41 -4.59
C THR A 358 2.03 -22.15 -3.51
N SER A 359 0.80 -21.79 -3.92
CA SER A 359 -0.31 -21.61 -2.98
C SER A 359 -0.57 -22.85 -2.11
N GLN A 360 -0.35 -24.05 -2.68
CA GLN A 360 -0.48 -25.30 -1.95
C GLN A 360 0.62 -25.45 -0.88
N GLN A 361 1.88 -25.14 -1.20
CA GLN A 361 2.96 -25.16 -0.21
C GLN A 361 2.71 -24.20 0.95
N LEU A 362 2.22 -22.98 0.67
CA LEU A 362 1.86 -22.03 1.72
C LEU A 362 0.76 -22.57 2.64
N ALA A 363 -0.30 -23.17 2.04
CA ALA A 363 -1.38 -23.80 2.79
C ALA A 363 -0.89 -24.98 3.64
N ASP A 364 0.01 -25.81 3.10
CA ASP A 364 0.57 -26.96 3.81
C ASP A 364 1.50 -26.55 4.95
N VAL A 365 2.30 -25.49 4.77
CA VAL A 365 3.13 -24.91 5.84
C VAL A 365 2.25 -24.36 6.96
N GLU A 366 1.25 -23.53 6.64
CA GLU A 366 0.33 -22.97 7.65
C GLU A 366 -0.42 -24.07 8.41
N ARG A 367 -0.91 -25.09 7.70
CA ARG A 367 -1.57 -26.26 8.29
C ARG A 367 -0.63 -27.01 9.24
N LEU A 368 0.58 -27.35 8.78
CA LEU A 368 1.53 -28.12 9.57
C LEU A 368 1.95 -27.40 10.86
N VAL A 369 2.15 -26.08 10.79
CA VAL A 369 2.41 -25.25 11.98
C VAL A 369 1.23 -25.30 12.95
N ASN A 370 0.01 -25.08 12.48
CA ASN A 370 -1.18 -25.13 13.34
C ASN A 370 -1.44 -26.52 13.93
N GLU A 371 -1.13 -27.61 13.21
CA GLU A 371 -1.18 -28.97 13.75
C GLU A 371 -0.21 -29.15 14.94
N ARG A 372 1.01 -28.62 14.85
CA ARG A 372 1.97 -28.64 15.98
C ARG A 372 1.57 -27.73 17.14
N ILE A 373 0.83 -26.66 16.85
CA ILE A 373 0.26 -25.79 17.89
C ILE A 373 -0.81 -26.55 18.68
N VAL A 374 -1.73 -27.22 17.99
CA VAL A 374 -2.81 -28.01 18.62
C VAL A 374 -2.27 -29.22 19.39
N GLU A 375 -1.12 -29.76 19.01
CA GLU A 375 -0.43 -30.82 19.76
C GLU A 375 -0.04 -30.40 21.19
N ASP A 376 0.09 -29.09 21.45
CA ASP A 376 0.51 -28.50 22.73
C ASP A 376 1.81 -29.12 23.30
N ALA A 377 2.77 -29.34 22.41
CA ALA A 377 4.06 -29.94 22.74
C ALA A 377 4.90 -28.99 23.61
N PRO A 378 5.75 -29.52 24.51
CA PRO A 378 6.59 -28.70 25.38
C PRO A 378 7.62 -27.90 24.58
N VAL A 379 7.89 -26.68 25.03
CA VAL A 379 8.98 -25.83 24.56
C VAL A 379 9.98 -25.68 25.70
N SER A 380 11.19 -26.16 25.48
CA SER A 380 12.25 -26.20 26.50
C SER A 380 13.54 -25.61 25.96
N TRP A 381 14.49 -25.32 26.86
CA TRP A 381 15.80 -24.83 26.47
C TRP A 381 16.86 -25.34 27.41
N THR A 382 18.06 -25.55 26.88
CA THR A 382 19.23 -26.03 27.64
C THR A 382 20.46 -25.25 27.25
N GLU A 383 21.25 -24.84 28.24
CA GLU A 383 22.57 -24.26 28.02
C GLU A 383 23.61 -25.38 27.94
N VAL A 384 24.35 -25.41 26.83
CA VAL A 384 25.35 -26.44 26.55
C VAL A 384 26.61 -25.82 25.97
N PRO A 385 27.78 -26.46 26.15
CA PRO A 385 28.98 -26.05 25.43
C PRO A 385 28.76 -26.08 23.92
N TYR A 386 29.16 -25.01 23.22
CA TYR A 386 29.00 -24.93 21.77
C TYR A 386 29.71 -26.08 21.06
N ALA A 387 30.84 -26.55 21.60
CA ALA A 387 31.58 -27.69 21.06
C ALA A 387 30.74 -28.99 20.98
N ASP A 388 29.78 -29.18 21.88
CA ASP A 388 28.97 -30.41 21.98
C ASP A 388 27.83 -30.44 20.96
N VAL A 389 27.41 -29.27 20.48
CA VAL A 389 26.32 -29.12 19.51
C VAL A 389 26.79 -28.66 18.14
N LYS A 390 28.02 -28.17 18.02
CA LYS A 390 28.63 -27.75 16.76
C LYS A 390 28.80 -28.97 15.85
N GLY A 391 27.94 -29.08 14.84
CA GLY A 391 27.96 -30.15 13.85
C GLY A 391 26.76 -31.11 13.92
N ARG A 392 25.89 -30.95 14.92
CA ARG A 392 24.59 -31.63 14.97
C ARG A 392 23.66 -31.09 13.86
N PRO A 393 23.25 -31.90 12.86
CA PRO A 393 22.44 -31.43 11.73
C PRO A 393 20.97 -31.17 12.10
N ASP A 394 20.54 -31.73 13.22
CA ASP A 394 19.23 -31.59 13.84
C ASP A 394 19.09 -30.32 14.67
N ILE A 395 20.22 -29.70 15.09
CA ILE A 395 20.23 -28.39 15.76
C ILE A 395 20.59 -27.31 14.75
N ARG A 396 19.63 -26.43 14.43
CA ARG A 396 19.83 -25.34 13.48
C ARG A 396 20.66 -24.22 14.10
N GLN A 397 21.54 -23.68 13.28
CA GLN A 397 22.44 -22.59 13.61
C GLN A 397 22.28 -21.53 12.53
N ILE A 398 22.21 -20.27 12.92
CA ILE A 398 22.23 -19.15 11.98
C ILE A 398 23.65 -19.03 11.43
N PHE A 399 23.78 -19.21 10.11
CA PHE A 399 25.08 -19.21 9.44
C PHE A 399 25.67 -17.80 9.38
N GLY A 400 26.88 -17.62 9.93
CA GLY A 400 27.60 -16.34 9.96
C GLY A 400 27.60 -15.63 11.32
N GLU A 401 26.88 -16.14 12.30
CA GLU A 401 26.96 -15.64 13.68
C GLU A 401 28.15 -16.22 14.44
N LYS A 402 28.70 -15.42 15.36
CA LYS A 402 29.74 -15.85 16.30
C LYS A 402 29.06 -16.30 17.59
N TYR A 403 29.20 -17.58 17.91
CA TYR A 403 28.68 -18.14 19.16
C TYR A 403 29.74 -18.11 20.27
N GLY A 404 29.28 -17.89 21.51
CA GLY A 404 30.11 -17.99 22.71
C GLY A 404 30.50 -19.43 23.06
N GLN A 405 31.20 -19.62 24.17
CA GLN A 405 31.58 -20.96 24.66
C GLN A 405 30.36 -21.78 25.10
N ILE A 406 29.37 -21.12 25.70
CA ILE A 406 28.07 -21.69 26.08
C ILE A 406 27.01 -21.11 25.13
N VAL A 407 26.14 -21.98 24.64
CA VAL A 407 25.01 -21.62 23.77
C VAL A 407 23.71 -22.16 24.36
N ARG A 408 22.63 -21.45 24.09
CA ARG A 408 21.28 -21.85 24.47
C ARG A 408 20.60 -22.53 23.29
N VAL A 409 20.26 -23.81 23.46
CA VAL A 409 19.48 -24.57 22.47
C VAL A 409 18.02 -24.53 22.90
N VAL A 410 17.16 -23.98 22.06
CA VAL A 410 15.70 -24.06 22.21
C VAL A 410 15.20 -25.28 21.47
N GLN A 411 14.36 -26.07 22.12
CA GLN A 411 13.79 -27.31 21.63
C GLN A 411 12.26 -27.23 21.70
N ILE A 412 11.60 -27.55 20.60
CA ILE A 412 10.14 -27.68 20.51
C ILE A 412 9.79 -29.14 20.25
N GLY A 413 8.91 -29.69 21.09
CA GLY A 413 8.56 -31.10 21.10
C GLY A 413 9.64 -31.98 21.72
N GLY A 414 9.39 -33.29 21.74
CA GLY A 414 10.28 -34.25 22.42
C GLY A 414 10.24 -34.12 23.94
N ARG A 415 11.24 -34.67 24.61
CA ARG A 415 11.38 -34.61 26.08
C ARG A 415 12.21 -33.40 26.48
N PRO A 416 11.77 -32.59 27.46
CA PRO A 416 12.52 -31.42 27.91
C PRO A 416 13.98 -31.74 28.24
N GLY A 417 14.91 -30.99 27.64
CA GLY A 417 16.35 -31.13 27.85
C GLY A 417 17.02 -32.36 27.20
N ALA A 418 16.26 -33.23 26.54
CA ALA A 418 16.82 -34.41 25.88
C ALA A 418 17.43 -34.11 24.50
N LEU A 419 17.16 -32.94 23.92
CA LEU A 419 17.57 -32.55 22.57
C LEU A 419 17.10 -33.57 21.52
N ASP A 420 15.83 -33.96 21.60
CA ASP A 420 15.13 -34.91 20.71
C ASP A 420 13.81 -34.34 20.13
N GLY A 421 13.68 -33.00 20.11
CA GLY A 421 12.53 -32.30 19.52
C GLY A 421 12.59 -32.23 17.99
N TYR A 422 11.46 -31.95 17.36
CA TYR A 422 11.40 -31.83 15.89
C TYR A 422 11.91 -30.48 15.39
N SER A 423 11.90 -29.43 16.23
CA SER A 423 12.56 -28.16 15.97
C SER A 423 13.53 -27.86 17.09
N MET A 424 14.82 -27.72 16.76
CA MET A 424 15.89 -27.40 17.71
C MET A 424 16.81 -26.36 17.09
N GLU A 425 16.99 -25.23 17.77
CA GLU A 425 17.75 -24.10 17.23
C GLU A 425 18.55 -23.39 18.32
N LEU A 426 19.71 -22.84 17.96
CA LEU A 426 20.43 -21.91 18.85
C LEU A 426 19.69 -20.59 18.89
N CYS A 427 19.09 -20.27 20.04
CA CYS A 427 18.27 -19.07 20.20
C CYS A 427 18.36 -18.49 21.62
N GLY A 428 18.74 -17.20 21.69
CA GLY A 428 18.77 -16.42 22.91
C GLY A 428 17.45 -15.72 23.24
N GLY A 429 16.40 -15.91 22.44
CA GLY A 429 15.13 -15.22 22.61
C GLY A 429 14.24 -15.76 23.72
N THR A 430 13.16 -15.03 23.97
CA THR A 430 12.10 -15.46 24.88
C THR A 430 11.07 -16.31 24.14
N HIS A 431 10.59 -17.40 24.74
CA HIS A 431 9.66 -18.34 24.13
C HIS A 431 8.47 -18.65 25.03
N CYS A 432 7.40 -19.15 24.42
CA CYS A 432 6.31 -19.83 25.11
C CYS A 432 6.85 -21.09 25.82
N ARG A 433 6.08 -21.63 26.77
CA ARG A 433 6.42 -22.89 27.47
C ARG A 433 5.84 -24.14 26.79
N ALA A 434 4.81 -23.97 25.97
CA ALA A 434 4.21 -25.01 25.16
C ALA A 434 3.67 -24.43 23.85
N THR A 435 3.54 -25.25 22.81
CA THR A 435 3.10 -24.77 21.50
C THR A 435 1.65 -24.29 21.49
N GLY A 436 0.78 -24.81 22.35
CA GLY A 436 -0.61 -24.37 22.44
C GLY A 436 -0.77 -22.94 22.92
N GLN A 437 0.23 -22.39 23.64
CA GLN A 437 0.24 -20.98 24.08
C GLN A 437 0.37 -19.98 22.92
N ILE A 438 0.82 -20.45 21.74
CA ILE A 438 0.92 -19.64 20.52
C ILE A 438 -0.47 -19.20 20.04
N GLY A 439 -1.48 -20.08 20.17
CA GLY A 439 -2.80 -19.87 19.58
C GLY A 439 -2.77 -19.93 18.05
N LEU A 440 -3.81 -19.40 17.39
CA LEU A 440 -3.94 -19.46 15.92
C LEU A 440 -2.73 -18.83 15.23
N PHE A 441 -2.20 -19.48 14.19
CA PHE A 441 -1.16 -18.94 13.30
C PHE A 441 -1.72 -18.71 11.90
N ARG A 442 -1.37 -17.59 11.27
CA ARG A 442 -1.76 -17.25 9.88
C ARG A 442 -0.62 -16.60 9.12
N ILE A 443 -0.40 -17.04 7.88
CA ILE A 443 0.45 -16.37 6.91
C ILE A 443 -0.35 -15.24 6.26
N LEU A 444 0.20 -14.02 6.27
CA LEU A 444 -0.42 -12.85 5.66
C LEU A 444 -0.06 -12.75 4.18
N ASN A 445 1.22 -12.90 3.87
CA ASN A 445 1.72 -12.84 2.51
C ASN A 445 3.06 -13.56 2.40
N GLU A 446 3.46 -13.79 1.14
CA GLU A 446 4.78 -14.26 0.80
C GLU A 446 5.28 -13.48 -0.43
N SER A 447 6.51 -12.94 -0.36
CA SER A 447 7.05 -12.06 -1.40
C SER A 447 8.57 -12.23 -1.59
N ALA A 448 9.07 -11.94 -2.80
CA ALA A 448 10.51 -11.88 -3.05
C ALA A 448 11.11 -10.61 -2.44
N ILE A 449 12.26 -10.73 -1.77
CA ILE A 449 13.01 -9.59 -1.20
C ILE A 449 14.43 -9.41 -1.75
N ALA A 450 14.89 -10.34 -2.57
CA ALA A 450 15.91 -10.20 -3.60
C ALA A 450 15.99 -11.49 -4.40
N ALA A 451 16.90 -11.53 -5.39
CA ALA A 451 17.25 -12.75 -6.09
C ALA A 451 17.51 -13.92 -5.11
N GLY A 452 16.66 -14.95 -5.21
CA GLY A 452 16.77 -16.18 -4.42
C GLY A 452 16.38 -16.06 -2.95
N VAL A 453 15.81 -14.94 -2.49
CA VAL A 453 15.36 -14.75 -1.10
C VAL A 453 13.89 -14.34 -1.07
N ARG A 454 13.09 -15.09 -0.30
CA ARG A 454 11.66 -14.90 -0.07
C ARG A 454 11.43 -14.45 1.38
N ARG A 455 10.34 -13.75 1.62
CA ARG A 455 9.86 -13.32 2.94
C ARG A 455 8.44 -13.81 3.14
N ILE A 456 8.19 -14.47 4.27
CA ILE A 456 6.84 -14.69 4.79
C ILE A 456 6.58 -13.64 5.87
N GLU A 457 5.46 -12.92 5.74
CA GLU A 457 4.89 -12.15 6.85
C GLU A 457 3.75 -12.96 7.46
N ALA A 458 3.73 -13.06 8.79
CA ALA A 458 2.74 -13.88 9.50
C ALA A 458 2.39 -13.30 10.88
N VAL A 459 1.29 -13.80 11.45
CA VAL A 459 0.78 -13.39 12.76
C VAL A 459 0.36 -14.60 13.58
N ALA A 460 0.42 -14.48 14.90
CA ALA A 460 0.03 -15.51 15.85
C ALA A 460 -0.88 -14.99 16.97
N GLY A 461 -1.59 -15.89 17.63
CA GLY A 461 -2.41 -15.61 18.81
C GLY A 461 -3.57 -14.66 18.51
N LEU A 462 -3.73 -13.62 19.33
CA LEU A 462 -4.83 -12.67 19.21
C LEU A 462 -4.76 -11.85 17.91
N GLU A 463 -3.57 -11.58 17.37
CA GLU A 463 -3.44 -10.86 16.09
C GLU A 463 -3.95 -11.70 14.93
N ALA A 464 -3.63 -13.00 14.92
CA ALA A 464 -4.18 -13.93 13.93
C ALA A 464 -5.70 -14.05 14.04
N TYR A 465 -6.25 -14.08 15.25
CA TYR A 465 -7.69 -14.07 15.48
C TYR A 465 -8.34 -12.78 14.96
N ARG A 466 -7.80 -11.60 15.29
CA ARG A 466 -8.31 -10.31 14.80
C ARG A 466 -8.27 -10.23 13.29
N ARG A 467 -7.20 -10.75 12.67
CA ARG A 467 -7.08 -10.84 11.21
C ARG A 467 -8.18 -11.71 10.61
N ALA A 468 -8.43 -12.90 11.18
CA ALA A 468 -9.49 -13.79 10.71
C ALA A 468 -10.89 -13.14 10.84
N GLN A 469 -11.14 -12.39 11.93
CA GLN A 469 -12.39 -11.63 12.09
C GLN A 469 -12.54 -10.53 11.04
N ALA A 470 -11.47 -9.77 10.76
CA ALA A 470 -11.49 -8.73 9.75
C ALA A 470 -11.75 -9.30 8.34
N GLU A 471 -11.16 -10.45 8.01
CA GLU A 471 -11.39 -11.15 6.75
C GLU A 471 -12.84 -11.67 6.63
N LEU A 472 -13.39 -12.25 7.69
CA LEU A 472 -14.78 -12.69 7.72
C LEU A 472 -15.76 -11.51 7.55
N ALA A 473 -15.49 -10.38 8.20
CA ALA A 473 -16.29 -9.17 8.06
C ALA A 473 -16.26 -8.63 6.63
N LEU A 474 -15.09 -8.64 5.99
CA LEU A 474 -14.96 -8.28 4.57
C LEU A 474 -15.77 -9.22 3.66
N ILE A 475 -15.65 -10.53 3.86
CA ILE A 475 -16.41 -11.53 3.09
C ILE A 475 -17.92 -11.29 3.23
N ARG A 476 -18.41 -11.05 4.46
CA ARG A 476 -19.83 -10.73 4.71
C ARG A 476 -20.27 -9.45 4.00
N THR A 477 -19.47 -8.40 4.09
CA THR A 477 -19.75 -7.12 3.43
C THR A 477 -19.87 -7.29 1.90
N VAL A 478 -18.99 -8.09 1.30
CA VAL A 478 -19.04 -8.38 -0.15
C VAL A 478 -20.26 -9.23 -0.49
N ALA A 479 -20.56 -10.24 0.32
CA ALA A 479 -21.72 -11.12 0.15
C ALA A 479 -23.05 -10.35 0.21
N GLU A 480 -23.18 -9.41 1.14
CA GLU A 480 -24.32 -8.49 1.25
C GLU A 480 -24.48 -7.62 0.01
N LYS A 481 -23.38 -7.04 -0.52
CA LYS A 481 -23.42 -6.21 -1.74
C LYS A 481 -23.94 -6.96 -2.97
N VAL A 482 -23.71 -8.27 -3.04
CA VAL A 482 -24.23 -9.11 -4.14
C VAL A 482 -25.51 -9.86 -3.77
N ASN A 483 -26.08 -9.58 -2.59
CA ASN A 483 -27.26 -10.24 -2.05
C ASN A 483 -27.16 -11.77 -2.10
N SER A 484 -26.08 -12.31 -1.52
CA SER A 484 -25.77 -13.74 -1.46
C SER A 484 -25.28 -14.11 -0.07
N PRO A 485 -25.56 -15.33 0.44
CA PRO A 485 -24.84 -15.83 1.59
C PRO A 485 -23.35 -16.04 1.25
N PRO A 486 -22.42 -15.90 2.22
CA PRO A 486 -20.98 -16.11 1.99
C PRO A 486 -20.62 -17.44 1.35
N THR A 487 -21.36 -18.51 1.68
CA THR A 487 -21.15 -19.86 1.14
C THR A 487 -21.46 -19.99 -0.35
N GLU A 488 -22.24 -19.06 -0.92
CA GLU A 488 -22.59 -19.05 -2.34
C GLU A 488 -21.94 -17.87 -3.10
N LEU A 489 -21.09 -17.09 -2.42
CA LEU A 489 -20.51 -15.88 -2.96
C LEU A 489 -19.77 -16.13 -4.29
N GLU A 490 -18.95 -17.17 -4.35
CA GLU A 490 -18.21 -17.55 -5.56
C GLU A 490 -19.16 -17.78 -6.74
N ARG A 491 -20.11 -18.71 -6.59
CA ARG A 491 -21.13 -19.00 -7.61
C ARG A 491 -21.93 -17.76 -8.00
N LYS A 492 -22.26 -16.88 -7.05
CA LYS A 492 -22.98 -15.62 -7.35
C LYS A 492 -22.13 -14.68 -8.20
N VAL A 493 -20.86 -14.54 -7.89
CA VAL A 493 -19.91 -13.71 -8.65
C VAL A 493 -19.75 -14.26 -10.06
N GLU A 494 -19.59 -15.58 -10.23
CA GLU A 494 -19.53 -16.22 -11.55
C GLU A 494 -20.79 -15.95 -12.37
N ASN A 495 -21.97 -16.14 -11.78
CA ASN A 495 -23.25 -15.84 -12.43
C ASN A 495 -23.37 -14.37 -12.84
N ILE A 496 -22.93 -13.43 -12.01
CA ILE A 496 -22.93 -12.00 -12.34
C ILE A 496 -22.00 -11.73 -13.54
N ILE A 497 -20.81 -12.32 -13.55
CA ILE A 497 -19.84 -12.18 -14.65
C ILE A 497 -20.43 -12.74 -15.96
N GLU A 498 -21.09 -13.89 -15.92
CA GLU A 498 -21.75 -14.48 -17.08
C GLU A 498 -22.93 -13.63 -17.57
N GLN A 499 -23.75 -13.10 -16.65
CA GLN A 499 -24.84 -12.18 -16.99
C GLN A 499 -24.33 -10.89 -17.64
N LEU A 500 -23.23 -10.32 -17.14
CA LEU A 500 -22.59 -9.14 -17.74
C LEU A 500 -22.15 -9.42 -19.19
N LYS A 501 -21.47 -10.54 -19.44
CA LYS A 501 -21.08 -10.95 -20.80
C LYS A 501 -22.29 -11.16 -21.71
N SER A 502 -23.37 -11.73 -21.19
CA SER A 502 -24.61 -11.94 -21.95
C SER A 502 -25.29 -10.61 -22.30
N LEU A 503 -25.40 -9.70 -21.33
CA LEU A 503 -25.98 -8.37 -21.53
C LEU A 503 -25.17 -7.53 -22.53
N GLU A 504 -23.84 -7.57 -22.46
CA GLU A 504 -22.96 -6.90 -23.44
C GLU A 504 -23.21 -7.42 -24.87
N LYS A 505 -23.39 -8.75 -25.02
CA LYS A 505 -23.72 -9.37 -26.31
C LYS A 505 -25.10 -8.93 -26.81
N GLN A 506 -26.12 -8.93 -25.94
CA GLN A 506 -27.47 -8.49 -26.28
C GLN A 506 -27.50 -7.01 -26.68
N LEU A 507 -26.79 -6.16 -25.94
CA LEU A 507 -26.66 -4.73 -26.24
C LEU A 507 -26.02 -4.50 -27.61
N LYS A 508 -24.99 -5.29 -27.96
CA LYS A 508 -24.39 -5.25 -29.29
C LYS A 508 -25.38 -5.65 -30.39
N THR A 509 -26.15 -6.71 -30.19
CA THR A 509 -27.17 -7.16 -31.15
C THR A 509 -28.29 -6.12 -31.33
N LEU A 510 -28.80 -5.54 -30.24
CA LEU A 510 -29.82 -4.49 -30.30
C LEU A 510 -29.30 -3.24 -31.03
N LYS A 511 -28.07 -2.81 -30.74
CA LYS A 511 -27.42 -1.71 -31.47
C LYS A 511 -27.31 -1.99 -32.98
N GLN A 512 -26.97 -3.23 -33.36
CA GLN A 512 -26.92 -3.62 -34.76
C GLN A 512 -28.31 -3.62 -35.43
N GLN A 513 -29.34 -4.13 -34.76
CA GLN A 513 -30.71 -4.11 -35.27
C GLN A 513 -31.23 -2.68 -35.45
N GLN A 514 -31.02 -1.81 -34.45
CA GLN A 514 -31.39 -0.40 -34.53
C GLN A 514 -30.63 0.34 -35.65
N ALA A 515 -29.35 0.00 -35.85
CA ALA A 515 -28.56 0.54 -36.96
C ALA A 515 -29.11 0.10 -38.32
N ALA A 516 -29.48 -1.18 -38.48
CA ALA A 516 -30.06 -1.72 -39.71
C ALA A 516 -31.42 -1.09 -40.06
N GLU A 517 -32.28 -0.87 -39.06
CA GLU A 517 -33.57 -0.18 -39.23
C GLU A 517 -33.37 1.29 -39.61
N THR A 518 -32.47 1.99 -38.92
CA THR A 518 -32.12 3.38 -39.24
C THR A 518 -31.53 3.48 -40.65
N ALA A 519 -30.64 2.57 -41.04
CA ALA A 519 -30.11 2.48 -42.38
C ALA A 519 -31.21 2.24 -43.43
N LYS A 520 -32.23 1.41 -43.14
CA LYS A 520 -33.37 1.19 -44.04
C LYS A 520 -34.15 2.50 -44.28
N ARG A 521 -34.39 3.29 -43.23
CA ARG A 521 -35.07 4.59 -43.32
C ARG A 521 -34.24 5.65 -44.04
N LEU A 522 -32.92 5.66 -43.83
CA LEU A 522 -32.03 6.61 -44.50
C LEU A 522 -31.79 6.28 -45.97
N ALA A 523 -31.80 4.99 -46.34
CA ALA A 523 -31.65 4.56 -47.72
C ALA A 523 -32.73 5.15 -48.64
N THR A 524 -33.96 5.37 -48.15
CA THR A 524 -35.03 6.01 -48.93
C THR A 524 -34.84 7.53 -49.11
N ARG A 525 -33.84 8.13 -48.46
CA ARG A 525 -33.48 9.55 -48.57
C ARG A 525 -32.26 9.79 -49.46
N ALA A 526 -31.79 8.76 -50.18
CA ALA A 526 -30.66 8.91 -51.09
C ALA A 526 -30.99 9.93 -52.20
N VAL A 527 -30.07 10.86 -52.44
CA VAL A 527 -30.16 11.88 -53.49
C VAL A 527 -28.99 11.75 -54.45
N THR A 528 -29.17 12.14 -55.72
CA THR A 528 -28.05 12.15 -56.69
C THR A 528 -27.43 13.54 -56.73
N ILE A 529 -26.14 13.64 -56.45
CA ILE A 529 -25.34 14.88 -56.53
C ILE A 529 -24.29 14.67 -57.62
N ASN A 530 -24.29 15.51 -58.66
CA ASN A 530 -23.31 15.45 -59.77
C ASN A 530 -23.10 14.03 -60.33
N THR A 531 -24.20 13.28 -60.52
CA THR A 531 -24.27 11.86 -60.98
C THR A 531 -23.88 10.78 -59.96
N VAL A 532 -23.53 11.15 -58.72
CA VAL A 532 -23.16 10.22 -57.64
C VAL A 532 -24.32 10.10 -56.63
N PRO A 533 -24.83 8.89 -56.35
CA PRO A 533 -25.78 8.69 -55.25
C PRO A 533 -25.15 9.05 -53.91
N ALA A 534 -25.88 9.77 -53.07
CA ALA A 534 -25.38 10.25 -51.80
C ALA A 534 -26.43 10.22 -50.68
N ILE A 535 -25.99 9.91 -49.47
CA ILE A 535 -26.75 10.08 -48.23
C ILE A 535 -25.94 10.99 -47.33
N ILE A 536 -26.47 12.18 -47.04
CA ILE A 536 -25.85 13.15 -46.15
C ILE A 536 -26.89 13.56 -45.12
N GLU A 537 -26.85 12.94 -43.94
CA GLU A 537 -27.91 13.05 -42.95
C GLU A 537 -27.36 13.23 -41.54
N ARG A 538 -28.13 13.94 -40.72
CA ARG A 538 -27.90 14.04 -39.30
C ARG A 538 -28.56 12.87 -38.57
N VAL A 539 -27.78 12.16 -37.78
CA VAL A 539 -28.23 11.07 -36.91
C VAL A 539 -27.52 11.24 -35.58
N ASP A 540 -28.22 11.76 -34.58
CA ASP A 540 -27.62 12.04 -33.26
C ASP A 540 -27.29 10.73 -32.53
N ALA A 541 -26.04 10.28 -32.72
CA ALA A 541 -25.48 9.05 -32.17
C ALA A 541 -23.94 9.15 -32.07
N ASP A 542 -23.33 8.25 -31.29
CA ASP A 542 -21.87 8.16 -31.16
C ASP A 542 -21.20 7.61 -32.44
N ALA A 543 -19.87 7.76 -32.52
CA ALA A 543 -19.09 7.40 -33.71
C ALA A 543 -19.20 5.91 -34.09
N ASP A 544 -19.34 5.02 -33.10
CA ASP A 544 -19.46 3.58 -33.36
C ASP A 544 -20.83 3.20 -33.89
N THR A 545 -21.89 3.80 -33.33
CA THR A 545 -23.26 3.63 -33.82
C THR A 545 -23.40 4.19 -35.23
N LEU A 546 -22.84 5.38 -35.49
CA LEU A 546 -22.78 5.95 -36.84
C LEU A 546 -22.04 5.02 -37.80
N GLN A 547 -20.91 4.44 -37.40
CA GLN A 547 -20.21 3.49 -38.26
C GLN A 547 -21.04 2.24 -38.53
N CYS A 548 -21.75 1.70 -37.55
CA CYS A 548 -22.67 0.58 -37.75
C CYS A 548 -23.74 0.92 -38.79
N ILE A 549 -24.37 2.10 -38.70
CA ILE A 549 -25.37 2.56 -39.67
C ILE A 549 -24.75 2.72 -41.06
N VAL A 550 -23.56 3.33 -41.16
CA VAL A 550 -22.83 3.47 -42.43
C VAL A 550 -22.54 2.10 -43.04
N ASN A 551 -22.12 1.12 -42.24
CA ASN A 551 -21.83 -0.23 -42.72
C ASN A 551 -23.08 -0.93 -43.28
N GLU A 552 -24.23 -0.78 -42.63
CA GLU A 552 -25.52 -1.26 -43.15
C GLU A 552 -25.95 -0.52 -44.42
N LEU A 553 -25.70 0.79 -44.51
CA LEU A 553 -26.01 1.60 -45.70
C LEU A 553 -25.14 1.25 -46.90
N LYS A 554 -23.86 0.87 -46.72
CA LYS A 554 -22.97 0.41 -47.81
C LYS A 554 -23.57 -0.75 -48.60
N GLY A 555 -24.34 -1.61 -47.95
CA GLY A 555 -25.03 -2.73 -48.60
C GLY A 555 -26.27 -2.32 -49.42
N LYS A 556 -26.79 -1.11 -49.21
CA LYS A 556 -28.05 -0.62 -49.80
C LYS A 556 -27.83 0.49 -50.83
N VAL A 557 -26.81 1.33 -50.64
CA VAL A 557 -26.51 2.46 -51.52
C VAL A 557 -25.05 2.41 -51.95
N ARG A 558 -24.86 2.38 -53.28
CA ARG A 558 -23.58 2.46 -53.96
C ARG A 558 -23.29 3.92 -54.31
N GLY A 559 -22.45 4.59 -53.52
CA GLY A 559 -22.32 6.05 -53.54
C GLY A 559 -21.47 6.63 -52.41
N VAL A 560 -21.76 7.87 -52.03
CA VAL A 560 -21.11 8.57 -50.90
C VAL A 560 -22.08 8.67 -49.72
N ILE A 561 -21.68 8.15 -48.57
CA ILE A 561 -22.46 8.24 -47.33
C ILE A 561 -21.69 9.10 -46.35
N VAL A 562 -22.32 10.15 -45.83
CA VAL A 562 -21.79 11.00 -44.77
C VAL A 562 -22.85 11.12 -43.68
N LEU A 563 -22.56 10.58 -42.50
CA LEU A 563 -23.43 10.75 -41.35
C LEU A 563 -22.71 11.58 -40.30
N GLY A 564 -23.48 12.44 -39.63
CA GLY A 564 -22.99 13.21 -38.50
C GLY A 564 -24.00 13.24 -37.37
N GLY A 565 -23.53 13.25 -36.14
CA GLY A 565 -24.37 13.18 -34.96
C GLY A 565 -23.76 13.88 -33.76
N VAL A 566 -24.61 14.34 -32.85
CA VAL A 566 -24.18 14.81 -31.53
C VAL A 566 -24.42 13.70 -30.49
N ALA A 567 -23.39 13.33 -29.75
CA ALA A 567 -23.47 12.44 -28.60
C ALA A 567 -22.48 12.86 -27.53
N ASN A 568 -22.88 12.78 -26.26
CA ASN A 568 -22.06 13.15 -25.09
C ASN A 568 -21.41 14.56 -25.21
N GLY A 569 -22.13 15.52 -25.78
CA GLY A 569 -21.65 16.90 -25.95
C GLY A 569 -20.60 17.11 -27.04
N ALA A 570 -20.33 16.10 -27.88
CA ALA A 570 -19.39 16.19 -28.99
C ALA A 570 -20.02 15.76 -30.32
N VAL A 571 -19.46 16.25 -31.42
CA VAL A 571 -19.84 15.85 -32.78
C VAL A 571 -19.04 14.64 -33.20
N ALA A 572 -19.73 13.61 -33.70
CA ALA A 572 -19.15 12.49 -34.42
C ALA A 572 -19.50 12.58 -35.91
N LEU A 573 -18.54 12.27 -36.78
CA LEU A 573 -18.68 12.27 -38.23
C LEU A 573 -18.12 10.96 -38.79
N VAL A 574 -18.87 10.34 -39.70
CA VAL A 574 -18.43 9.13 -40.42
C VAL A 574 -18.73 9.30 -41.90
N ALA A 575 -17.74 9.02 -42.74
CA ALA A 575 -17.91 9.01 -44.19
C ALA A 575 -17.49 7.67 -44.78
N SER A 576 -18.22 7.25 -45.80
CA SER A 576 -17.93 6.08 -46.62
C SER A 576 -18.11 6.42 -48.09
N VAL A 577 -17.23 5.88 -48.94
CA VAL A 577 -17.30 6.03 -50.39
C VAL A 577 -17.22 4.64 -51.02
N SER A 578 -18.17 4.30 -51.90
CA SER A 578 -18.14 3.02 -52.61
C SER A 578 -16.94 2.93 -53.57
N PRO A 579 -16.35 1.73 -53.79
CA PRO A 579 -15.08 1.56 -54.52
C PRO A 579 -15.02 2.26 -55.88
N GLU A 580 -16.12 2.24 -56.65
CA GLU A 580 -16.27 2.87 -57.96
C GLU A 580 -16.05 4.40 -57.96
N PHE A 581 -16.23 5.05 -56.80
CA PHE A 581 -16.04 6.50 -56.65
C PHE A 581 -14.74 6.88 -55.93
N THR A 582 -14.02 5.91 -55.33
CA THR A 582 -12.84 6.19 -54.49
C THR A 582 -11.64 6.77 -55.24
N SER A 583 -11.59 6.64 -56.57
CA SER A 583 -10.54 7.24 -57.42
C SER A 583 -10.70 8.75 -57.59
N LYS A 584 -11.92 9.27 -57.41
CA LYS A 584 -12.26 10.70 -57.54
C LYS A 584 -12.60 11.34 -56.20
N ILE A 585 -13.25 10.59 -55.30
CA ILE A 585 -13.78 11.08 -54.02
C ILE A 585 -13.15 10.26 -52.89
N HIS A 586 -12.53 10.94 -51.91
CA HIS A 586 -11.89 10.26 -50.76
C HIS A 586 -12.63 10.55 -49.46
N ALA A 587 -13.11 9.50 -48.76
CA ALA A 587 -13.76 9.61 -47.46
C ALA A 587 -12.90 10.37 -46.44
N GLY A 588 -11.59 10.09 -46.39
CA GLY A 588 -10.65 10.78 -45.52
C GLY A 588 -10.58 12.30 -45.75
N LYS A 589 -10.60 12.75 -47.02
CA LYS A 589 -10.57 14.17 -47.37
C LYS A 589 -11.88 14.87 -47.02
N ILE A 590 -13.02 14.21 -47.24
CA ILE A 590 -14.34 14.72 -46.80
C ILE A 590 -14.30 14.98 -45.30
N ILE A 591 -13.94 13.96 -44.52
CA ILE A 591 -13.93 14.05 -43.06
C ILE A 591 -12.97 15.11 -42.53
N GLN A 592 -11.78 15.29 -43.11
CA GLN A 592 -10.85 16.33 -42.69
C GLN A 592 -11.46 17.74 -42.82
N GLN A 593 -12.18 18.00 -43.91
CA GLN A 593 -12.85 19.28 -44.11
C GLN A 593 -14.03 19.46 -43.15
N LEU A 594 -14.85 18.41 -42.96
CA LEU A 594 -16.01 18.49 -42.07
C LEU A 594 -15.62 18.62 -40.60
N ALA A 595 -14.63 17.85 -40.14
CA ALA A 595 -14.14 17.89 -38.77
C ALA A 595 -13.56 19.27 -38.42
N SER A 596 -12.91 19.94 -39.38
CA SER A 596 -12.36 21.29 -39.18
C SER A 596 -13.48 22.32 -38.89
N ILE A 597 -14.65 22.17 -39.51
CA ILE A 597 -15.81 23.06 -39.30
C ILE A 597 -16.36 22.93 -37.89
N VAL A 598 -16.45 21.70 -37.38
CA VAL A 598 -16.93 21.42 -36.01
C VAL A 598 -15.83 21.55 -34.94
N GLY A 599 -14.71 22.20 -35.28
CA GLY A 599 -13.63 22.49 -34.34
C GLY A 599 -12.86 21.25 -33.89
N GLY A 600 -12.63 20.29 -34.78
CA GLY A 600 -11.89 19.07 -34.47
C GLY A 600 -11.09 18.53 -35.65
N LYS A 601 -10.77 17.23 -35.60
CA LYS A 601 -9.91 16.54 -36.56
C LYS A 601 -10.53 15.20 -36.95
N GLY A 602 -10.14 14.70 -38.11
CA GLY A 602 -10.57 13.40 -38.58
C GLY A 602 -9.67 12.88 -39.70
N GLY A 603 -9.83 11.61 -40.03
CA GLY A 603 -9.02 10.94 -41.03
C GLY A 603 -9.49 9.52 -41.31
N GLY A 604 -8.89 8.90 -42.30
CA GLY A 604 -9.22 7.53 -42.68
C GLY A 604 -8.76 7.18 -44.08
N LYS A 605 -9.16 5.98 -44.51
CA LYS A 605 -8.86 5.45 -45.84
C LYS A 605 -9.76 6.12 -46.91
N PRO A 606 -9.43 5.98 -48.21
CA PRO A 606 -10.26 6.48 -49.30
C PRO A 606 -11.73 6.02 -49.24
N ASP A 607 -11.98 4.80 -48.78
CA ASP A 607 -13.29 4.15 -48.73
C ASP A 607 -14.05 4.37 -47.41
N ASN A 608 -13.35 4.65 -46.30
CA ASN A 608 -13.97 4.84 -44.99
C ASN A 608 -13.14 5.75 -44.08
N ALA A 609 -13.79 6.73 -43.46
CA ALA A 609 -13.14 7.68 -42.55
C ALA A 609 -14.04 8.10 -41.40
N ARG A 610 -13.40 8.53 -40.31
CA ARG A 610 -14.07 9.03 -39.11
C ARG A 610 -13.42 10.30 -38.60
N GLY A 611 -14.22 11.17 -38.01
CA GLY A 611 -13.75 12.39 -37.37
C GLY A 611 -14.76 12.89 -36.36
N GLY A 612 -14.45 14.03 -35.77
CA GLY A 612 -15.34 14.67 -34.83
C GLY A 612 -14.79 16.00 -34.37
N GLY A 613 -15.56 16.67 -33.53
CA GLY A 613 -15.21 17.98 -32.96
C GLY A 613 -16.10 18.35 -31.79
N ARG A 614 -15.80 19.48 -31.15
CA ARG A 614 -16.49 19.93 -29.92
C ARG A 614 -17.61 20.93 -30.20
N ASP A 615 -17.65 21.53 -31.38
CA ASP A 615 -18.63 22.57 -31.72
C ASP A 615 -19.89 21.94 -32.32
N THR A 616 -20.82 21.55 -31.45
CA THR A 616 -22.10 20.90 -31.83
C THR A 616 -23.02 21.81 -32.63
N SER A 617 -22.90 23.12 -32.46
CA SER A 617 -23.69 24.13 -33.18
C SER A 617 -23.40 24.14 -34.69
N LYS A 618 -22.22 23.65 -35.09
CA LYS A 618 -21.75 23.67 -36.49
C LYS A 618 -21.96 22.37 -37.25
N LEU A 619 -22.60 21.36 -36.66
CA LEU A 619 -22.84 20.08 -37.32
C LEU A 619 -23.66 20.26 -38.61
N ASP A 620 -24.74 21.03 -38.56
CA ASP A 620 -25.60 21.22 -39.74
C ASP A 620 -24.85 21.97 -40.87
N ALA A 621 -23.98 22.92 -40.51
CA ALA A 621 -23.09 23.60 -41.45
C ALA A 621 -22.06 22.65 -42.06
N ALA A 622 -21.51 21.71 -41.29
CA ALA A 622 -20.60 20.69 -41.79
C ALA A 622 -21.31 19.73 -42.76
N LEU A 623 -22.50 19.24 -42.42
CA LEU A 623 -23.28 18.38 -43.33
C LEU A 623 -23.71 19.12 -44.61
N ALA A 624 -24.06 20.41 -44.52
CA ALA A 624 -24.32 21.23 -45.69
C ALA A 624 -23.07 21.36 -46.58
N ARG A 625 -21.89 21.56 -45.99
CA ARG A 625 -20.62 21.60 -46.74
C ARG A 625 -20.37 20.30 -47.49
N ALA A 626 -20.68 19.15 -46.90
CA ALA A 626 -20.47 17.84 -47.53
C ALA A 626 -21.16 17.72 -48.90
N LYS A 627 -22.34 18.34 -49.07
CA LYS A 627 -23.09 18.36 -50.34
C LYS A 627 -22.37 19.10 -51.47
N ALA A 628 -21.42 19.98 -51.15
CA ALA A 628 -20.69 20.80 -52.12
C ALA A 628 -19.29 20.26 -52.46
N LEU A 629 -18.90 19.09 -51.93
CA LEU A 629 -17.54 18.56 -52.06
C LEU A 629 -17.33 17.62 -53.25
N PHE A 630 -18.41 17.16 -53.89
CA PHE A 630 -18.34 16.22 -55.00
C PHE A 630 -19.50 16.40 -55.97
#